data_AF-A0A2K5QZB9-F1
#
_entry.id   AF-A0A2K5QZB9-F1
#
_cell.length_a   1.000
_cell.length_b   1.000
_cell.length_c   1.000
_cell.angle_alpha   90.00
_cell.angle_beta   90.00
_cell.angle_gamma   90.00
#
_symmetry.space_group_name_H-M   'P 1'
#
loop_
_entity.id
_entity.type
_entity.pdbx_description
1 polymer ?
#
loop_
_entity_poly.entity_id
_entity_poly.type
_entity_poly.pdbx_seq_one_letter_code
_entity_poly.pdbx_strand_id
1 'polypeptide(L)'
;MPAPSLMSMLAARLLQSVHRCSLHPRPFHLVAVRNEAVVISRRKLAQQINQEGQQEVEEWVASGNKRPHLTAADVGINRETVVKPASISEEELLNLINKLNNDDNIDGLLVQLPLPEHIDERKICSAVSPDKDVDDSMLPATPWGVWEIIKRTAGRMCLAGGLKNVGMPIAMLLHTDRAHEHPRGDATVTISHRYTPKQQLKKHTILADIVISAAGIPNLITADMIKEGAAVIDVGINRVHDPITAKPKLVGDVDFEGVRQKAGYITPVPGLVVPMTVAMLMKNTIIAAKKVLRLEE
;
A
#
# COMPACT_ATOMS: atom_id res chain seq x y z
N MET A 1 -33.85 -28.70 -35.43
CA MET A 1 -32.76 -27.90 -34.84
C MET A 1 -32.63 -28.35 -33.39
N PRO A 2 -31.47 -28.84 -32.91
CA PRO A 2 -31.36 -29.30 -31.53
C PRO A 2 -31.20 -28.10 -30.59
N ALA A 3 -31.82 -28.18 -29.41
CA ALA A 3 -31.68 -27.19 -28.34
C ALA A 3 -30.23 -27.17 -27.81
N PRO A 4 -29.66 -26.01 -27.47
CA PRO A 4 -28.28 -25.92 -27.00
C PRO A 4 -28.15 -26.60 -25.63
N SER A 5 -27.00 -27.27 -25.41
CA SER A 5 -26.68 -27.97 -24.17
C SER A 5 -26.43 -27.01 -23.01
N LEU A 6 -26.67 -27.46 -21.77
CA LEU A 6 -26.52 -26.70 -20.53
C LEU A 6 -25.12 -26.06 -20.39
N MET A 7 -24.08 -26.70 -20.96
CA MET A 7 -22.70 -26.19 -20.99
C MET A 7 -22.54 -24.94 -21.87
N SER A 8 -23.31 -24.82 -22.96
CA SER A 8 -23.30 -23.63 -23.83
C SER A 8 -23.96 -22.42 -23.15
N MET A 9 -25.01 -22.63 -22.34
CA MET A 9 -25.64 -21.56 -21.56
C MET A 9 -24.77 -21.08 -20.39
N LEU A 10 -23.95 -21.96 -19.78
CA LEU A 10 -23.00 -21.58 -18.73
C LEU A 10 -21.80 -20.79 -19.27
N ALA A 11 -21.25 -21.19 -20.42
CA ALA A 11 -20.17 -20.45 -21.09
C ALA A 11 -20.63 -19.04 -21.52
N ALA A 12 -21.87 -18.89 -22.00
CA ALA A 12 -22.43 -17.58 -22.36
C ALA A 12 -22.65 -16.65 -21.15
N ARG A 13 -22.96 -17.19 -19.96
CA ARG A 13 -23.08 -16.41 -18.72
C ARG A 13 -21.73 -15.98 -18.13
N LEU A 14 -20.70 -16.82 -18.27
CA LEU A 14 -19.34 -16.47 -17.85
C LEU A 14 -18.70 -15.39 -18.73
N LEU A 15 -18.96 -15.41 -20.05
CA LEU A 15 -18.46 -14.38 -20.97
C LEU A 15 -19.18 -13.02 -20.85
N GLN A 16 -20.43 -12.98 -20.39
CA GLN A 16 -21.17 -11.71 -20.20
C GLN A 16 -20.78 -10.95 -18.92
N SER A 17 -20.14 -11.60 -17.94
CA SER A 17 -19.69 -10.95 -16.71
C SER A 17 -18.42 -10.10 -16.89
N VAL A 18 -17.63 -10.38 -17.93
CA VAL A 18 -16.30 -9.76 -18.14
C VAL A 18 -16.36 -8.43 -18.91
N HIS A 19 -17.54 -7.93 -19.29
CA HIS A 19 -17.68 -6.76 -20.19
C HIS A 19 -18.50 -5.58 -19.66
N ARG A 20 -18.63 -5.41 -18.34
CA ARG A 20 -19.17 -4.16 -17.75
C ARG A 20 -18.25 -3.54 -16.69
N CYS A 21 -17.06 -3.15 -17.11
CA CYS A 21 -16.37 -2.03 -16.49
C CYS A 21 -15.78 -1.14 -17.58
N SER A 22 -16.66 -0.48 -18.33
CA SER A 22 -16.29 0.63 -19.18
C SER A 22 -15.92 1.82 -18.28
N LEU A 23 -14.67 1.87 -17.84
CA LEU A 23 -14.06 3.09 -17.31
C LEU A 23 -13.94 4.07 -18.48
N HIS A 24 -15.00 4.85 -18.71
CA HIS A 24 -14.92 5.99 -19.60
C HIS A 24 -13.78 6.91 -19.12
N PRO A 25 -12.79 7.22 -19.97
CA PRO A 25 -11.81 8.23 -19.63
C PRO A 25 -12.53 9.57 -19.57
N ARG A 26 -12.79 10.07 -18.36
CA ARG A 26 -13.23 11.46 -18.21
C ARG A 26 -12.09 12.35 -18.70
N PRO A 27 -12.33 13.28 -19.63
CA PRO A 27 -11.31 14.23 -20.06
C PRO A 27 -10.97 15.13 -18.86
N PHE A 28 -9.76 14.97 -18.33
CA PHE A 28 -9.26 15.78 -17.23
C PHE A 28 -8.68 17.08 -17.80
N HIS A 29 -9.49 18.13 -17.82
CA HIS A 29 -8.95 19.49 -17.90
C HIS A 29 -9.63 20.51 -16.97
N LEU A 30 -10.61 20.12 -16.16
CA LEU A 30 -11.33 21.04 -15.28
C LEU A 30 -11.58 20.38 -13.92
N VAL A 31 -10.54 20.25 -13.10
CA VAL A 31 -10.75 20.31 -11.65
C VAL A 31 -10.98 21.79 -11.38
N ALA A 32 -12.18 22.15 -10.90
CA ALA A 32 -12.45 23.51 -10.46
C ALA A 32 -11.32 23.95 -9.52
N VAL A 33 -10.65 25.06 -9.84
CA VAL A 33 -9.60 25.64 -9.01
C VAL A 33 -10.19 25.85 -7.62
N ARG A 34 -9.80 25.00 -6.67
CA ARG A 34 -10.15 25.15 -5.26
C ARG A 34 -9.06 25.98 -4.63
N ASN A 35 -9.44 26.97 -3.83
CA ASN A 35 -8.48 27.78 -3.07
C ASN A 35 -7.71 26.96 -2.01
N GLU A 36 -8.20 25.75 -1.66
CA GLU A 36 -7.52 24.83 -0.75
C GLU A 36 -7.67 23.37 -1.20
N ALA A 37 -6.63 22.59 -0.93
CA ALA A 37 -6.54 21.17 -1.19
C ALA A 37 -7.57 20.37 -0.40
N VAL A 38 -8.09 19.33 -1.03
CA VAL A 38 -8.86 18.31 -0.31
C VAL A 38 -7.92 17.51 0.57
N VAL A 39 -8.13 17.58 1.88
CA VAL A 39 -7.39 16.75 2.83
C VAL A 39 -7.94 15.32 2.78
N ILE A 40 -7.14 14.42 2.23
CA ILE A 40 -7.46 12.99 2.13
C ILE A 40 -7.33 12.37 3.52
N SER A 41 -8.48 12.01 4.09
CA SER A 41 -8.54 11.29 5.37
C SER A 41 -8.21 9.81 5.18
N ARG A 42 -6.92 9.45 5.36
CA ARG A 42 -6.43 8.06 5.32
C ARG A 42 -7.20 7.12 6.25
N ARG A 43 -7.63 7.61 7.41
CA ARG A 43 -8.45 6.84 8.37
C ARG A 43 -9.79 6.39 7.78
N LYS A 44 -10.50 7.29 7.08
CA LYS A 44 -11.80 6.98 6.48
C LYS A 44 -11.65 5.95 5.37
N LEU A 45 -10.58 6.09 4.58
CA LEU A 45 -10.27 5.15 3.50
C LEU A 45 -9.93 3.75 4.06
N ALA A 46 -9.11 3.70 5.09
CA ALA A 46 -8.77 2.45 5.77
C ALA A 46 -10.01 1.77 6.37
N GLN A 47 -10.92 2.53 7.00
CA GLN A 47 -12.19 2.00 7.50
C GLN A 47 -13.04 1.37 6.39
N GLN A 48 -13.12 2.02 5.23
CA GLN A 48 -13.87 1.48 4.09
C GLN A 48 -13.25 0.17 3.58
N ILE A 49 -11.92 0.13 3.42
CA ILE A 49 -11.20 -1.07 2.99
C ILE A 49 -11.37 -2.21 4.00
N ASN A 50 -11.31 -1.89 5.29
CA ASN A 50 -11.51 -2.86 6.36
C ASN A 50 -12.93 -3.44 6.35
N GLN A 51 -13.94 -2.63 6.05
CA GLN A 51 -15.32 -3.10 5.88
C GLN A 51 -15.46 -4.01 4.65
N GLU A 52 -14.87 -3.62 3.52
CA GLU A 52 -14.82 -4.45 2.30
C GLU A 52 -14.15 -5.81 2.60
N GLY A 53 -13.01 -5.80 3.29
CA GLY A 53 -12.29 -7.02 3.69
C GLY A 53 -13.05 -7.88 4.69
N GLN A 54 -13.76 -7.28 5.65
CA GLN A 54 -14.58 -8.02 6.59
C GLN A 54 -15.73 -8.75 5.89
N GLN A 55 -16.42 -8.08 4.97
CA GLN A 55 -17.46 -8.70 4.16
C GLN A 55 -16.91 -9.87 3.33
N GLU A 56 -15.73 -9.70 2.73
CA GLU A 56 -15.06 -10.77 1.97
C GLU A 56 -14.72 -11.99 2.84
N VAL A 57 -14.27 -11.77 4.08
CA VAL A 57 -14.02 -12.86 5.04
C VAL A 57 -15.32 -13.55 5.45
N GLU A 58 -16.39 -12.80 5.69
CA GLU A 58 -17.69 -13.36 6.06
C GLU A 58 -18.26 -14.23 4.93
N GLU A 59 -18.18 -13.78 3.68
CA GLU A 59 -18.56 -14.55 2.49
C GLU A 59 -17.70 -15.82 2.32
N TRP A 60 -16.39 -15.72 2.54
CA TRP A 60 -15.46 -16.85 2.48
C TRP A 60 -15.73 -17.93 3.53
N VAL A 61 -16.04 -17.52 4.75
CA VAL A 61 -16.42 -18.43 5.84
C VAL A 61 -17.80 -19.03 5.58
N ALA A 62 -18.75 -18.24 5.07
CA ALA A 62 -20.08 -18.73 4.72
C ALA A 62 -20.05 -19.80 3.60
N SER A 63 -19.05 -19.77 2.71
CA SER A 63 -18.83 -20.82 1.71
C SER A 63 -18.15 -22.08 2.25
N GLY A 64 -17.97 -22.21 3.58
CA GLY A 64 -17.47 -23.42 4.25
C GLY A 64 -15.95 -23.47 4.44
N ASN A 65 -15.22 -22.39 4.13
CA ASN A 65 -13.77 -22.34 4.31
C ASN A 65 -13.39 -21.92 5.73
N LYS A 66 -12.15 -22.25 6.12
CA LYS A 66 -11.57 -21.77 7.38
C LYS A 66 -11.41 -20.24 7.34
N ARG A 67 -11.64 -19.60 8.49
CA ARG A 67 -11.37 -18.17 8.69
C ARG A 67 -9.87 -17.93 8.56
N PRO A 68 -9.40 -16.94 7.76
CA PRO A 68 -7.99 -16.63 7.64
C PRO A 68 -7.35 -16.35 9.01
N HIS A 69 -6.08 -16.71 9.16
CA HIS A 69 -5.28 -16.48 10.36
C HIS A 69 -3.99 -15.74 10.00
N LEU A 70 -3.84 -14.54 10.57
CA LEU A 70 -2.63 -13.72 10.49
C LEU A 70 -1.96 -13.64 11.85
N THR A 71 -0.65 -13.81 11.87
CA THR A 71 0.16 -13.41 13.02
C THR A 71 0.37 -11.89 13.06
N ALA A 72 -0.71 -11.14 13.40
CA ALA A 72 -0.84 -9.71 13.78
C ALA A 72 -1.82 -8.81 12.96
N ALA A 73 -2.75 -8.17 13.68
CA ALA A 73 -3.65 -7.01 13.37
C ALA A 73 -5.10 -7.30 12.89
N ASP A 74 -6.02 -6.37 13.24
CA ASP A 74 -7.49 -6.52 13.37
C ASP A 74 -8.32 -6.16 12.12
N VAL A 75 -9.06 -7.14 11.60
CA VAL A 75 -10.43 -7.18 10.99
C VAL A 75 -10.78 -8.66 10.78
N GLY A 76 -11.67 -9.25 11.58
CA GLY A 76 -12.27 -10.58 11.31
C GLY A 76 -11.33 -11.79 11.03
N ILE A 77 -10.02 -11.67 11.24
CA ILE A 77 -8.98 -12.68 11.00
C ILE A 77 -8.50 -13.19 12.37
N ASN A 78 -8.24 -14.50 12.47
CA ASN A 78 -7.67 -15.07 13.71
C ASN A 78 -6.25 -14.53 13.93
N ARG A 79 -5.88 -14.26 15.19
CA ARG A 79 -4.60 -13.62 15.53
C ARG A 79 -3.82 -14.39 16.57
N GLU A 80 -2.53 -14.55 16.30
CA GLU A 80 -1.51 -14.86 17.29
C GLU A 80 -0.39 -13.81 17.24
N THR A 81 0.14 -13.40 18.39
CA THR A 81 1.33 -12.53 18.45
C THR A 81 2.36 -13.17 19.34
N VAL A 82 3.46 -13.59 18.73
CA VAL A 82 4.56 -14.24 19.42
C VAL A 82 5.56 -13.17 19.83
N VAL A 83 5.54 -12.80 21.11
CA VAL A 83 6.50 -11.85 21.68
C VAL A 83 7.73 -12.61 22.17
N LYS A 84 8.92 -12.16 21.75
CA LYS A 84 10.20 -12.72 22.17
C LYS A 84 11.09 -11.63 22.78
N PRO A 85 11.94 -11.98 23.76
CA PRO A 85 12.87 -11.01 24.34
C PRO A 85 13.90 -10.58 23.29
N ALA A 86 14.43 -9.36 23.43
CA ALA A 86 15.50 -8.86 22.57
C ALA A 86 16.80 -9.70 22.64
N SER A 87 16.92 -10.61 23.61
CA SER A 87 18.04 -11.55 23.76
C SER A 87 17.87 -12.86 22.99
N ILE A 88 16.76 -13.07 22.27
CA ILE A 88 16.53 -14.29 21.46
C ILE A 88 17.68 -14.49 20.46
N SER A 89 18.12 -15.73 20.28
CA SER A 89 19.14 -16.02 19.27
C SER A 89 18.53 -16.02 17.86
N GLU A 90 19.35 -15.77 16.85
CA GLU A 90 18.93 -15.86 15.45
C GLU A 90 18.40 -17.28 15.12
N GLU A 91 19.05 -18.31 15.65
CA GLU A 91 18.64 -19.72 15.47
C GLU A 91 17.26 -20.00 16.07
N GLU A 92 17.00 -19.51 17.29
CA GLU A 92 15.70 -19.66 17.94
C GLU A 92 14.58 -18.97 17.14
N LEU A 93 14.87 -17.79 16.57
CA LEU A 93 13.92 -17.08 15.72
C LEU A 93 13.65 -17.80 14.40
N LEU A 94 14.69 -18.34 13.75
CA LEU A 94 14.56 -19.14 12.53
C LEU A 94 13.75 -20.42 12.78
N ASN A 95 13.98 -21.10 13.89
CA ASN A 95 13.23 -22.29 14.28
C ASN A 95 11.74 -21.97 14.53
N LEU A 96 11.45 -20.82 15.14
CA LEU A 96 10.07 -20.35 15.30
C LEU A 96 9.41 -20.07 13.94
N ILE A 97 10.10 -19.37 13.03
CA ILE A 97 9.59 -19.09 11.69
C ILE A 97 9.31 -20.38 10.94
N ASN A 98 10.23 -21.35 10.98
CA ASN A 98 10.03 -22.65 10.35
C ASN A 98 8.81 -23.40 10.95
N LYS A 99 8.61 -23.33 12.27
CA LYS A 99 7.41 -23.90 12.90
C LYS A 99 6.13 -23.27 12.35
N LEU A 100 6.08 -21.94 12.24
CA LEU A 100 4.91 -21.21 11.76
C LEU A 100 4.66 -21.42 10.26
N ASN A 101 5.74 -21.51 9.46
CA ASN A 101 5.65 -21.86 8.04
C ASN A 101 4.95 -23.20 7.83
N ASN A 102 5.24 -24.19 8.68
CA ASN A 102 4.67 -25.54 8.58
C ASN A 102 3.31 -25.71 9.29
N ASP A 103 2.76 -24.66 9.92
CA ASP A 103 1.45 -24.72 10.56
C ASP A 103 0.34 -24.37 9.55
N ASP A 104 -0.45 -25.37 9.14
CA ASP A 104 -1.59 -25.21 8.23
C ASP A 104 -2.73 -24.34 8.79
N ASN A 105 -2.67 -23.93 10.06
CA ASN A 105 -3.60 -22.98 10.65
C ASN A 105 -3.10 -21.53 10.58
N ILE A 106 -1.90 -21.29 10.06
CA ILE A 106 -1.32 -19.96 9.85
C ILE A 106 -1.28 -19.69 8.34
N ASP A 107 -2.02 -18.68 7.90
CA ASP A 107 -2.09 -18.28 6.48
C ASP A 107 -1.13 -17.12 6.17
N GLY A 108 -0.86 -16.26 7.16
CA GLY A 108 0.02 -15.10 7.01
C GLY A 108 1.04 -14.97 8.15
N LEU A 109 2.29 -14.66 7.78
CA LEU A 109 3.42 -14.45 8.67
C LEU A 109 4.06 -13.09 8.41
N LEU A 110 4.18 -12.29 9.46
CA LEU A 110 4.85 -10.99 9.46
C LEU A 110 5.88 -10.93 10.58
N VAL A 111 7.12 -10.56 10.24
CA VAL A 111 8.17 -10.27 11.23
C VAL A 111 8.30 -8.76 11.39
N GLN A 112 8.03 -8.25 12.59
CA GLN A 112 8.11 -6.82 12.87
C GLN A 112 9.57 -6.34 12.89
N LEU A 113 9.90 -5.38 12.04
CA LEU A 113 11.20 -4.69 11.99
C LEU A 113 11.19 -3.36 12.79
N PRO A 114 12.36 -2.85 13.23
CA PRO A 114 13.69 -3.47 13.11
C PRO A 114 13.93 -4.60 14.12
N LEU A 115 14.84 -5.51 13.80
CA LEU A 115 15.31 -6.56 14.71
C LEU A 115 16.50 -6.08 15.57
N PRO A 116 16.80 -6.77 16.69
CA PRO A 116 18.04 -6.55 17.44
C PRO A 116 19.29 -6.64 16.56
N GLU A 117 20.33 -5.84 16.87
CA GLU A 117 21.54 -5.70 16.04
C GLU A 117 22.30 -7.01 15.81
N HIS A 118 22.15 -8.00 16.70
CA HIS A 118 22.82 -9.30 16.59
C HIS A 118 22.10 -10.30 15.66
N ILE A 119 21.00 -9.90 15.01
CA ILE A 119 20.20 -10.73 14.10
C ILE A 119 20.26 -10.16 12.68
N ASP A 120 20.52 -11.02 11.69
CA ASP A 120 20.48 -10.63 10.28
C ASP A 120 19.02 -10.56 9.78
N GLU A 121 18.51 -9.33 9.62
CA GLU A 121 17.15 -9.09 9.10
C GLU A 121 16.88 -9.76 7.76
N ARG A 122 17.85 -9.78 6.82
CA ARG A 122 17.62 -10.38 5.50
C ARG A 122 17.43 -11.88 5.62
N LYS A 123 18.26 -12.52 6.44
CA LYS A 123 18.17 -13.96 6.68
C LYS A 123 16.83 -14.33 7.31
N ILE A 124 16.35 -13.51 8.25
CA ILE A 124 15.04 -13.69 8.88
C ILE A 124 13.89 -13.50 7.89
N CYS A 125 13.89 -12.41 7.11
CA CYS A 125 12.85 -12.16 6.11
C CYS A 125 12.81 -13.27 5.05
N SER A 126 13.97 -13.72 4.55
CA SER A 126 14.06 -14.80 3.55
C SER A 126 13.66 -16.18 4.08
N ALA A 127 13.53 -16.36 5.40
CA ALA A 127 13.06 -17.61 6.00
C ALA A 127 11.54 -17.73 6.02
N VAL A 128 10.79 -16.65 5.80
CA VAL A 128 9.32 -16.67 5.73
C VAL A 128 8.90 -17.36 4.43
N SER A 129 7.93 -18.29 4.51
CA SER A 129 7.45 -18.99 3.32
C SER A 129 6.80 -18.00 2.34
N PRO A 130 7.12 -18.02 1.03
CA PRO A 130 6.59 -17.06 0.06
C PRO A 130 5.06 -17.01 -0.02
N ASP A 131 4.37 -18.15 0.20
CA ASP A 131 2.91 -18.23 0.19
C ASP A 131 2.25 -17.66 1.46
N LYS A 132 3.03 -17.44 2.53
CA LYS A 132 2.59 -16.87 3.81
C LYS A 132 3.20 -15.49 4.08
N ASP A 133 4.15 -15.04 3.28
CA ASP A 133 4.79 -13.74 3.44
C ASP A 133 3.85 -12.61 3.00
N VAL A 134 3.18 -12.02 3.97
CA VAL A 134 2.19 -10.95 3.73
C VAL A 134 2.81 -9.56 3.58
N ASP A 135 4.14 -9.42 3.70
CA ASP A 135 4.83 -8.12 3.66
C ASP A 135 5.70 -7.93 2.41
N ASP A 136 6.47 -8.95 1.97
CA ASP A 136 7.48 -8.80 0.91
C ASP A 136 7.19 -9.61 -0.38
N SER A 137 6.77 -10.88 -0.29
CA SER A 137 6.45 -11.71 -1.48
C SER A 137 5.18 -11.26 -2.22
N MET A 138 4.25 -10.64 -1.48
CA MET A 138 3.03 -10.04 -2.00
C MET A 138 3.25 -8.56 -2.33
N LEU A 139 2.21 -7.89 -2.84
CA LEU A 139 2.29 -6.44 -2.97
C LEU A 139 2.55 -5.81 -1.59
N PRO A 140 3.64 -5.05 -1.40
CA PRO A 140 3.95 -4.53 -0.08
C PRO A 140 2.86 -3.57 0.36
N ALA A 141 2.46 -3.68 1.62
CA ALA A 141 1.23 -3.08 2.13
C ALA A 141 1.22 -1.54 2.01
N THR A 142 2.36 -0.89 2.22
CA THR A 142 2.48 0.57 2.08
C THR A 142 2.33 1.04 0.62
N PRO A 143 3.10 0.50 -0.34
CA PRO A 143 2.88 0.73 -1.77
C PRO A 143 1.45 0.47 -2.24
N TRP A 144 0.84 -0.62 -1.78
CA TRP A 144 -0.54 -0.93 -2.14
C TRP A 144 -1.53 0.08 -1.54
N GLY A 145 -1.30 0.52 -0.30
CA GLY A 145 -2.11 1.56 0.34
C GLY A 145 -2.03 2.90 -0.41
N VAL A 146 -0.85 3.28 -0.88
CA VAL A 146 -0.66 4.47 -1.74
C VAL A 146 -1.43 4.33 -3.05
N TRP A 147 -1.37 3.16 -3.68
CA TRP A 147 -2.13 2.87 -4.90
C TRP A 147 -3.65 2.96 -4.68
N GLU A 148 -4.17 2.44 -3.57
CA GLU A 148 -5.59 2.54 -3.22
C GLU A 148 -6.03 4.00 -2.95
N ILE A 149 -5.17 4.81 -2.32
CA ILE A 149 -5.42 6.25 -2.16
C ILE A 149 -5.58 6.89 -3.54
N ILE A 150 -4.65 6.65 -4.45
CA ILE A 150 -4.66 7.24 -5.80
C ILE A 150 -5.91 6.81 -6.56
N LYS A 151 -6.18 5.50 -6.65
CA LYS A 151 -7.35 4.95 -7.35
C LYS A 151 -8.66 5.60 -6.91
N ARG A 152 -8.77 5.92 -5.62
CA ARG A 152 -9.98 6.47 -5.02
C ARG A 152 -10.01 8.01 -5.02
N THR A 153 -8.95 8.70 -5.46
CA THR A 153 -8.84 10.18 -5.35
C THR A 153 -8.38 10.93 -6.61
N ALA A 154 -7.47 10.38 -7.45
CA ALA A 154 -6.86 11.13 -8.55
C ALA A 154 -6.58 10.27 -9.80
N GLY A 155 -6.76 10.84 -11.00
CA GLY A 155 -6.43 10.21 -12.28
C GLY A 155 -5.16 10.81 -12.91
N ARG A 156 -4.27 9.92 -13.39
CA ARG A 156 -2.96 10.14 -14.07
C ARG A 156 -1.89 10.92 -13.27
N MET A 157 -0.62 10.55 -13.47
CA MET A 157 0.27 10.33 -12.33
C MET A 157 1.76 10.46 -12.65
N CYS A 158 2.49 11.04 -11.70
CA CYS A 158 3.95 11.08 -11.61
C CYS A 158 4.34 10.77 -10.15
N LEU A 159 5.60 10.45 -9.90
CA LEU A 159 6.15 10.12 -8.57
C LEU A 159 7.35 11.01 -8.30
N ALA A 160 7.67 11.29 -7.02
CA ALA A 160 8.93 11.93 -6.66
C ALA A 160 9.51 11.36 -5.35
N GLY A 161 10.08 10.15 -5.47
CA GLY A 161 11.15 9.68 -4.59
C GLY A 161 10.76 8.90 -3.33
N GLY A 162 11.60 7.92 -2.99
CA GLY A 162 11.48 7.13 -1.77
C GLY A 162 12.55 6.06 -1.59
N LEU A 163 12.72 5.60 -0.35
CA LEU A 163 13.60 4.50 0.07
C LEU A 163 13.30 3.18 -0.65
N LYS A 164 14.27 2.26 -0.72
CA LYS A 164 14.17 1.00 -1.49
C LYS A 164 12.88 0.20 -1.24
N ASN A 165 12.44 0.11 0.01
CA ASN A 165 11.31 -0.75 0.40
C ASN A 165 9.93 -0.09 0.19
N VAL A 166 9.88 1.22 -0.09
CA VAL A 166 8.62 1.98 -0.24
C VAL A 166 8.56 2.66 -1.60
N GLY A 167 9.58 3.43 -1.96
CA GLY A 167 9.61 4.19 -3.20
C GLY A 167 9.67 3.33 -4.46
N MET A 168 10.48 2.26 -4.46
CA MET A 168 10.62 1.41 -5.65
C MET A 168 9.33 0.63 -5.96
N PRO A 169 8.69 -0.08 -5.00
CA PRO A 169 7.46 -0.80 -5.33
C PRO A 169 6.31 0.16 -5.70
N ILE A 170 6.25 1.37 -5.12
CA ILE A 170 5.31 2.41 -5.58
C ILE A 170 5.59 2.75 -7.04
N ALA A 171 6.84 3.10 -7.39
CA ALA A 171 7.22 3.40 -8.78
C ALA A 171 6.83 2.27 -9.74
N MET A 172 7.05 1.03 -9.32
CA MET A 172 6.69 -0.16 -10.07
C MET A 172 5.18 -0.22 -10.30
N LEU A 173 4.37 -0.15 -9.24
CA LEU A 173 2.92 -0.12 -9.35
C LEU A 173 2.41 1.01 -10.25
N LEU A 174 3.01 2.20 -10.22
CA LEU A 174 2.45 3.32 -11.00
C LEU A 174 2.79 3.23 -12.49
N HIS A 175 3.99 2.77 -12.85
CA HIS A 175 4.40 2.74 -14.26
C HIS A 175 3.86 1.52 -15.04
N THR A 176 3.52 0.42 -14.36
CA THR A 176 3.15 -0.83 -15.03
C THR A 176 1.89 -0.67 -15.90
N ASP A 177 1.93 -1.36 -17.04
CA ASP A 177 0.90 -1.37 -18.08
C ASP A 177 -0.47 -1.78 -17.53
N ARG A 178 -1.53 -1.06 -17.92
CA ARG A 178 -2.93 -1.44 -17.63
C ARG A 178 -3.40 -2.69 -18.38
N ALA A 179 -2.74 -3.06 -19.48
CA ALA A 179 -3.05 -4.27 -20.23
C ALA A 179 -2.33 -5.53 -19.68
N HIS A 180 -1.49 -5.40 -18.65
CA HIS A 180 -0.83 -6.54 -18.01
C HIS A 180 -1.82 -7.41 -17.22
N GLU A 181 -1.46 -8.66 -16.93
CA GLU A 181 -2.21 -9.58 -16.05
C GLU A 181 -2.52 -8.99 -14.66
N HIS A 182 -1.74 -7.98 -14.25
CA HIS A 182 -1.97 -7.18 -13.06
C HIS A 182 -2.04 -5.69 -13.44
N PRO A 183 -3.19 -5.20 -13.94
CA PRO A 183 -3.36 -3.84 -14.45
C PRO A 183 -3.02 -2.77 -13.41
N ARG A 184 -2.18 -1.79 -13.77
CA ARG A 184 -1.88 -0.66 -12.89
C ARG A 184 -2.01 0.73 -13.51
N GLY A 185 -0.98 1.57 -13.44
CA GLY A 185 -1.12 3.02 -13.50
C GLY A 185 -0.95 3.65 -14.88
N ASP A 186 -0.20 3.05 -15.81
CA ASP A 186 0.29 3.68 -17.06
C ASP A 186 0.91 5.07 -16.81
N ALA A 187 1.56 5.26 -15.65
CA ALA A 187 2.11 6.54 -15.27
C ALA A 187 3.50 6.75 -15.87
N THR A 188 3.82 7.97 -16.28
CA THR A 188 5.22 8.37 -16.49
C THR A 188 5.83 8.70 -15.13
N VAL A 189 6.75 7.87 -14.68
CA VAL A 189 7.29 7.92 -13.30
C VAL A 189 8.72 8.46 -13.32
N THR A 190 8.99 9.46 -12.47
CA THR A 190 10.36 9.90 -12.15
C THR A 190 10.72 9.41 -10.75
N ILE A 191 11.92 8.83 -10.59
CA ILE A 191 12.41 8.42 -9.26
C ILE A 191 13.51 9.39 -8.83
N SER A 192 13.30 10.06 -7.71
CA SER A 192 14.32 10.89 -7.05
C SER A 192 14.85 10.20 -5.79
N HIS A 193 16.08 10.50 -5.41
CA HIS A 193 16.74 9.88 -4.26
C HIS A 193 17.70 10.88 -3.57
N ARG A 194 18.40 10.42 -2.53
CA ARG A 194 19.31 11.26 -1.72
C ARG A 194 20.42 11.99 -2.49
N TYR A 195 20.73 11.60 -3.72
CA TYR A 195 21.73 12.29 -4.56
C TYR A 195 21.10 13.18 -5.64
N THR A 196 19.77 13.24 -5.73
CA THR A 196 19.08 14.16 -6.63
C THR A 196 19.23 15.58 -6.09
N PRO A 197 19.89 16.50 -6.83
CA PRO A 197 20.03 17.89 -6.39
C PRO A 197 18.67 18.55 -6.21
N LYS A 198 18.51 19.44 -5.21
CA LYS A 198 17.22 20.10 -4.92
C LYS A 198 16.65 20.86 -6.12
N GLN A 199 17.50 21.49 -6.94
CA GLN A 199 17.04 22.15 -8.16
C GLN A 199 16.47 21.16 -9.17
N GLN A 200 17.06 19.96 -9.28
CA GLN A 200 16.53 18.91 -10.17
C GLN A 200 15.25 18.31 -9.61
N LEU A 201 15.16 18.07 -8.29
CA LEU A 201 13.93 17.61 -7.65
C LEU A 201 12.77 18.57 -7.98
N LYS A 202 12.96 19.88 -7.79
CA LYS A 202 11.96 20.91 -8.11
C LYS A 202 11.52 20.89 -9.57
N LYS A 203 12.44 20.71 -10.52
CA LYS A 203 12.11 20.63 -11.96
C LYS A 203 11.17 19.49 -12.30
N HIS A 204 11.27 18.36 -11.60
CA HIS A 204 10.39 17.22 -11.84
C HIS A 204 9.06 17.39 -11.10
N THR A 205 9.08 17.81 -9.83
CA THR A 205 7.87 17.96 -9.01
C THR A 205 6.93 19.04 -9.54
N ILE A 206 7.45 20.10 -10.17
CA ILE A 206 6.61 21.18 -10.72
C ILE A 206 5.83 20.76 -11.97
N LEU A 207 6.25 19.68 -12.64
CA LEU A 207 5.56 19.10 -13.79
C LEU A 207 4.60 17.99 -13.39
N ALA A 208 4.70 17.51 -12.16
CA ALA A 208 4.03 16.30 -11.69
C ALA A 208 2.56 16.56 -11.36
N ASP A 209 1.67 15.72 -11.89
CA ASP A 209 0.25 15.68 -11.50
C ASP A 209 0.05 15.07 -10.10
N ILE A 210 0.97 14.18 -9.72
CA ILE A 210 1.00 13.55 -8.40
C ILE A 210 2.43 13.63 -7.87
N VAL A 211 2.58 13.95 -6.59
CA VAL A 211 3.86 13.93 -5.87
C VAL A 211 3.69 13.02 -4.67
N ILE A 212 4.51 11.99 -4.56
CA ILE A 212 4.54 11.09 -3.39
C ILE A 212 5.92 11.23 -2.79
N SER A 213 5.99 11.62 -1.52
CA SER A 213 7.26 11.76 -0.79
C SER A 213 7.38 10.65 0.24
N ALA A 214 8.45 9.86 0.15
CA ALA A 214 8.81 8.80 1.10
C ALA A 214 10.30 8.87 1.47
N ALA A 215 10.80 10.10 1.66
CA ALA A 215 12.22 10.40 1.87
C ALA A 215 12.61 10.39 3.36
N GLY A 216 11.68 10.71 4.27
CA GLY A 216 12.01 10.88 5.68
C GLY A 216 12.85 12.13 5.93
N ILE A 217 12.47 13.24 5.30
CA ILE A 217 13.12 14.55 5.44
C ILE A 217 12.04 15.62 5.62
N PRO A 218 11.91 16.24 6.81
CA PRO A 218 10.93 17.30 7.07
C PRO A 218 11.05 18.46 6.08
N ASN A 219 9.91 18.96 5.60
CA ASN A 219 9.83 20.12 4.71
C ASN A 219 10.68 19.99 3.42
N LEU A 220 10.90 18.77 2.94
CA LEU A 220 11.56 18.51 1.66
C LEU A 220 10.74 19.06 0.49
N ILE A 221 9.41 18.89 0.55
CA ILE A 221 8.47 19.30 -0.49
C ILE A 221 7.73 20.56 -0.04
N THR A 222 7.91 21.65 -0.78
CA THR A 222 7.35 22.98 -0.49
C THR A 222 6.39 23.46 -1.58
N ALA A 223 5.58 24.48 -1.31
CA ALA A 223 4.54 24.97 -2.23
C ALA A 223 5.07 25.39 -3.61
N ASP A 224 6.27 25.96 -3.68
CA ASP A 224 6.91 26.37 -4.93
C ASP A 224 7.37 25.20 -5.80
N MET A 225 7.36 23.98 -5.26
CA MET A 225 7.73 22.75 -5.95
C MET A 225 6.53 22.01 -6.53
N ILE A 226 5.31 22.39 -6.20
CA ILE A 226 4.08 21.67 -6.54
C ILE A 226 3.34 22.34 -7.69
N LYS A 227 2.86 21.57 -8.67
CA LYS A 227 1.93 22.05 -9.71
C LYS A 227 0.58 22.41 -9.09
N GLU A 228 -0.06 23.49 -9.54
CA GLU A 228 -1.40 23.84 -9.09
C GLU A 228 -2.40 22.71 -9.41
N GLY A 229 -3.20 22.33 -8.42
CA GLY A 229 -4.16 21.23 -8.54
C GLY A 229 -3.58 19.82 -8.41
N ALA A 230 -2.26 19.65 -8.26
CA ALA A 230 -1.63 18.33 -8.12
C ALA A 230 -2.07 17.61 -6.83
N ALA A 231 -1.99 16.28 -6.84
CA ALA A 231 -2.19 15.48 -5.63
C ALA A 231 -0.85 15.25 -4.91
N VAL A 232 -0.83 15.44 -3.58
CA VAL A 232 0.38 15.27 -2.76
C VAL A 232 0.17 14.22 -1.67
N ILE A 233 0.92 13.12 -1.77
CA ILE A 233 0.85 11.98 -0.85
C ILE A 233 2.12 11.92 0.01
N ASP A 234 2.00 12.26 1.29
CA ASP A 234 3.12 12.32 2.22
C ASP A 234 3.26 11.01 3.01
N VAL A 235 4.15 10.14 2.56
CA VAL A 235 4.45 8.84 3.20
C VAL A 235 5.55 8.97 4.25
N GLY A 236 6.29 10.09 4.23
CA GLY A 236 7.37 10.37 5.17
C GLY A 236 6.89 10.40 6.63
N ILE A 237 7.72 9.86 7.52
CA ILE A 237 7.49 9.93 8.96
C ILE A 237 8.78 10.40 9.61
N ASN A 238 8.73 11.58 10.20
CA ASN A 238 9.86 12.24 10.84
C ASN A 238 9.51 12.58 12.29
N ARG A 239 10.42 12.28 13.21
CA ARG A 239 10.31 12.72 14.62
C ARG A 239 11.04 14.04 14.76
N VAL A 240 10.30 15.09 15.12
CA VAL A 240 10.84 16.42 15.41
C VAL A 240 10.43 16.83 16.82
N HIS A 241 11.12 17.81 17.41
CA HIS A 241 10.69 18.41 18.66
C HIS A 241 9.79 19.60 18.34
N ASP A 242 8.64 19.66 19.01
CA ASP A 242 7.76 20.81 18.92
C ASP A 242 8.48 22.03 19.55
N PRO A 243 8.65 23.14 18.82
CA PRO A 243 9.45 24.27 19.30
C PRO A 243 8.81 25.00 20.49
N ILE A 244 7.51 24.80 20.73
CA ILE A 244 6.77 25.45 21.83
C ILE A 244 6.70 24.52 23.05
N THR A 245 6.36 23.26 22.83
CA THR A 245 6.08 22.30 23.92
C THR A 245 7.26 21.39 24.26
N ALA A 246 8.32 21.40 23.45
CA ALA A 246 9.47 20.48 23.50
C ALA A 246 9.10 18.99 23.42
N LYS A 247 7.83 18.66 23.15
CA LYS A 247 7.36 17.28 23.03
C LYS A 247 7.73 16.72 21.65
N PRO A 248 8.01 15.41 21.55
CA PRO A 248 8.16 14.75 20.27
C PRO A 248 6.87 14.89 19.45
N LYS A 249 7.01 15.34 18.21
CA LYS A 249 5.94 15.48 17.22
C LYS A 249 6.32 14.69 15.98
N LEU A 250 5.33 14.02 15.39
CA LEU A 250 5.48 13.40 14.08
C LEU A 250 5.08 14.41 13.00
N VAL A 251 5.96 14.57 12.00
CA VAL A 251 5.72 15.37 10.81
C VAL A 251 6.08 14.56 9.58
N GLY A 252 5.50 14.91 8.43
CA GLY A 252 5.83 14.28 7.17
C GLY A 252 6.99 14.96 6.47
N ASP A 253 7.15 14.68 5.19
CA ASP A 253 8.16 15.31 4.34
C ASP A 253 7.67 16.62 3.70
N VAL A 254 6.36 16.87 3.74
CA VAL A 254 5.71 17.97 3.05
C VAL A 254 5.46 19.14 4.02
N ASP A 255 5.76 20.36 3.57
CA ASP A 255 5.23 21.58 4.20
C ASP A 255 3.71 21.65 3.98
N PHE A 256 2.97 21.03 4.89
CA PHE A 256 1.54 20.81 4.74
C PHE A 256 0.76 22.12 4.57
N GLU A 257 1.06 23.15 5.37
CA GLU A 257 0.31 24.41 5.36
C GLU A 257 0.58 25.25 4.11
N GLY A 258 1.81 25.25 3.59
CA GLY A 258 2.12 25.89 2.31
C GLY A 258 1.52 25.11 1.14
N VAL A 259 1.68 23.79 1.12
CA VAL A 259 1.29 22.95 -0.03
C VAL A 259 -0.22 22.80 -0.15
N ARG A 260 -0.98 22.77 0.97
CA ARG A 260 -2.45 22.70 0.92
C ARG A 260 -3.10 23.89 0.22
N GLN A 261 -2.41 25.02 0.06
CA GLN A 261 -2.95 26.20 -0.62
C GLN A 261 -2.84 26.09 -2.15
N LYS A 262 -2.10 25.08 -2.65
CA LYS A 262 -1.79 24.93 -4.07
C LYS A 262 -2.20 23.57 -4.64
N ALA A 263 -2.05 22.52 -3.85
CA ALA A 263 -2.43 21.17 -4.24
C ALA A 263 -3.96 21.05 -4.41
N GLY A 264 -4.41 20.16 -5.29
CA GLY A 264 -5.82 19.77 -5.37
C GLY A 264 -6.20 18.76 -4.28
N TYR A 265 -5.24 17.91 -3.91
CA TYR A 265 -5.38 16.90 -2.86
C TYR A 265 -4.10 16.83 -2.03
N ILE A 266 -4.23 16.62 -0.72
CA ILE A 266 -3.09 16.45 0.17
C ILE A 266 -3.40 15.43 1.26
N THR A 267 -2.40 14.67 1.70
CA THR A 267 -2.54 13.76 2.85
C THR A 267 -1.79 14.31 4.06
N PRO A 268 -2.40 14.30 5.26
CA PRO A 268 -1.77 14.86 6.47
C PRO A 268 -0.87 13.85 7.18
N VAL A 269 0.11 14.38 7.93
CA VAL A 269 0.92 13.64 8.92
C VAL A 269 0.90 14.41 10.25
N PRO A 270 0.53 13.79 11.40
CA PRO A 270 0.16 12.39 11.58
C PRO A 270 -1.31 12.13 11.18
N GLY A 271 -1.51 11.24 10.22
CA GLY A 271 -2.80 10.59 9.93
C GLY A 271 -2.65 9.08 9.73
N LEU A 272 -1.43 8.61 10.09
CA LEU A 272 -0.75 7.35 9.91
C LEU A 272 -0.96 6.69 8.53
N VAL A 273 0.15 6.34 7.88
CA VAL A 273 0.19 5.33 6.82
C VAL A 273 -0.33 3.99 7.37
N VAL A 274 -0.16 3.77 8.68
CA VAL A 274 -0.47 2.53 9.42
C VAL A 274 -1.88 1.97 9.19
N PRO A 275 -3.01 2.70 9.26
CA PRO A 275 -4.33 2.09 9.04
C PRO A 275 -4.48 1.54 7.62
N MET A 276 -3.88 2.20 6.63
CA MET A 276 -3.85 1.69 5.25
C MET A 276 -2.89 0.52 5.13
N THR A 277 -1.69 0.59 5.73
CA THR A 277 -0.73 -0.53 5.76
C THR A 277 -1.35 -1.76 6.42
N VAL A 278 -1.99 -1.61 7.58
CA VAL A 278 -2.71 -2.69 8.26
C VAL A 278 -3.80 -3.23 7.35
N ALA A 279 -4.67 -2.39 6.80
CA ALA A 279 -5.73 -2.83 5.90
C ALA A 279 -5.20 -3.64 4.69
N MET A 280 -4.05 -3.25 4.13
CA MET A 280 -3.41 -3.98 3.03
C MET A 280 -2.73 -5.28 3.49
N LEU A 281 -2.10 -5.32 4.67
CA LEU A 281 -1.58 -6.57 5.26
C LEU A 281 -2.70 -7.60 5.47
N MET A 282 -3.86 -7.13 5.91
CA MET A 282 -5.04 -7.98 6.08
C MET A 282 -5.54 -8.52 4.76
N LYS A 283 -5.56 -7.67 3.73
CA LYS A 283 -5.93 -8.10 2.38
C LYS A 283 -4.93 -9.11 1.81
N ASN A 284 -3.63 -8.91 2.03
CA ASN A 284 -2.59 -9.89 1.70
C ASN A 284 -2.85 -11.23 2.42
N THR A 285 -3.25 -11.21 3.69
CA THR A 285 -3.59 -12.44 4.43
C THR A 285 -4.79 -13.18 3.82
N ILE A 286 -5.84 -12.45 3.42
CA ILE A 286 -6.99 -13.09 2.76
C ILE A 286 -6.56 -13.74 1.43
N ILE A 287 -5.69 -13.08 0.66
CA ILE A 287 -5.13 -13.62 -0.59
C ILE A 287 -4.31 -14.88 -0.31
N ALA A 288 -3.49 -14.87 0.75
CA ALA A 288 -2.65 -15.99 1.16
C ALA A 288 -3.52 -17.18 1.59
N ALA A 289 -4.53 -16.95 2.43
CA ALA A 289 -5.49 -17.97 2.89
C ALA A 289 -6.27 -18.60 1.73
N LYS A 290 -6.66 -17.78 0.74
CA LYS A 290 -7.33 -18.25 -0.48
C LYS A 290 -6.38 -18.99 -1.44
N LYS A 291 -5.07 -19.05 -1.15
CA LYS A 291 -4.04 -19.71 -1.96
C LYS A 291 -4.03 -19.25 -3.42
N VAL A 292 -4.41 -17.98 -3.65
CA VAL A 292 -4.57 -17.40 -5.00
C VAL A 292 -3.22 -17.32 -5.74
N LEU A 293 -2.10 -17.37 -5.01
CA LEU A 293 -0.74 -17.29 -5.54
C LEU A 293 -0.01 -18.64 -5.64
N ARG A 294 -0.69 -19.78 -5.46
CA ARG A 294 -0.02 -21.07 -5.69
C ARG A 294 0.40 -21.17 -7.16
N LEU A 295 1.71 -21.14 -7.40
CA LEU A 295 2.28 -21.73 -8.61
C LEU A 295 1.95 -23.22 -8.53
N GLU A 296 1.21 -23.73 -9.52
CA GLU A 296 1.04 -25.17 -9.68
C GLU A 296 2.42 -25.81 -9.82
N GLU A 297 2.68 -26.86 -9.03
CA GLU A 297 3.85 -27.74 -9.19
C GLU A 297 3.69 -28.66 -10.41
#